data_AF-A0A7C7P5E7-F1
#
_entry.id   AF-A0A7C7P5E7-F1
#
_cell.length_a   1.000
_cell.length_b   1.000
_cell.length_c   1.000
_cell.angle_alpha   90.00
_cell.angle_beta   90.00
_cell.angle_gamma   90.00
#
_symmetry.space_group_name_H-M   'P 1'
#
loop_
_entity.id
_entity.type
_entity.pdbx_description
1 polymer ?
#
loop_
_entity_poly.entity_id
_entity_poly.type
_entity_poly.pdbx_seq_one_letter_code
_entity_poly.pdbx_strand_id
1 'polypeptide(L)'
;MNTTPSHTKIRQLIKQLENIIPAEHHYLLTELKSEIEQLVTVLPDTLLSGEYLAKPEFDAPSGCYRRGQESVFYCPRCYETQQDLIATQRINSRLRVCPQCRASIKPAK
;
A
#
# COMPACT_ATOMS: atom_id res chain seq x y z
N MET A 1 6.64 -3.43 -20.17
CA MET A 1 7.43 -2.95 -19.02
C MET A 1 6.83 -1.63 -18.57
N ASN A 2 5.82 -1.69 -17.69
CA ASN A 2 5.08 -0.50 -17.25
C ASN A 2 5.87 0.14 -16.11
N THR A 3 6.67 1.17 -16.40
CA THR A 3 7.34 1.94 -15.37
C THR A 3 6.38 2.99 -14.85
N THR A 4 6.00 2.90 -13.57
CA THR A 4 5.13 3.88 -12.92
C THR A 4 5.82 5.26 -12.90
N PRO A 5 5.07 6.37 -12.98
CA PRO A 5 5.64 7.72 -13.08
C PRO A 5 6.56 8.08 -11.89
N SER A 6 6.28 7.54 -10.70
CA SER A 6 7.10 7.71 -9.50
C SER A 6 8.48 7.03 -9.63
N HIS A 7 8.53 5.83 -10.23
CA HIS A 7 9.77 5.09 -10.44
C HIS A 7 10.70 5.80 -11.44
N THR A 8 10.12 6.40 -12.48
CA THR A 8 10.85 7.23 -13.45
C THR A 8 11.47 8.46 -12.77
N LYS A 9 10.75 9.12 -11.86
CA LYS A 9 11.26 10.28 -11.10
C LYS A 9 12.40 9.91 -10.17
N ILE A 10 12.29 8.78 -9.46
CA ILE A 10 13.36 8.27 -8.58
C ILE A 10 14.64 7.99 -9.38
N ARG A 11 14.52 7.31 -10.54
CA ARG A 11 15.67 7.06 -11.42
C ARG A 11 16.31 8.35 -11.95
N GLN A 12 15.52 9.39 -12.23
CA GLN A 12 16.04 10.70 -12.62
C GLN A 12 16.83 11.37 -11.49
N LEU A 13 16.34 11.33 -10.26
CA LEU A 13 17.05 11.88 -9.09
C LEU A 13 18.36 11.15 -8.83
N ILE A 14 18.38 9.82 -8.97
CA ILE A 14 19.61 9.02 -8.81
C ILE A 14 20.66 9.43 -9.87
N LYS A 15 20.26 9.63 -11.12
CA LYS A 15 21.16 10.13 -12.18
C LYS A 15 21.70 11.54 -11.88
N GLN A 16 20.91 12.39 -11.24
CA GLN A 16 21.39 13.71 -10.82
C GLN A 16 22.42 13.59 -9.69
N LEU A 17 22.22 12.66 -8.75
CA LEU A 17 23.15 12.39 -7.66
C LEU A 17 24.49 11.79 -8.12
N GLU A 18 24.49 10.98 -9.18
CA GLU A 18 25.74 10.44 -9.78
C GLU A 18 26.73 11.53 -10.19
N ASN A 19 26.24 12.70 -10.61
CA ASN A 19 27.07 13.83 -11.02
C ASN A 19 27.53 14.72 -9.85
N ILE A 20 26.96 14.54 -8.66
CA ILE A 20 27.23 15.36 -7.47
C ILE A 20 28.14 14.60 -6.50
N ILE A 21 27.99 13.28 -6.44
CA ILE A 21 28.67 12.42 -5.49
C ILE A 21 30.04 11.99 -6.05
N PRO A 22 31.13 12.07 -5.25
CA PRO A 22 32.43 11.58 -5.67
C PRO A 22 32.41 10.07 -5.98
N ALA A 23 33.25 9.64 -6.92
CA ALA A 23 33.26 8.26 -7.45
C ALA A 23 33.42 7.18 -6.36
N GLU A 24 34.05 7.51 -5.24
CA GLU A 24 34.24 6.62 -4.09
C GLU A 24 32.94 6.18 -3.42
N HIS A 25 31.84 6.92 -3.59
CA HIS A 25 30.53 6.62 -3.02
C HIS A 25 29.52 6.10 -4.07
N HIS A 26 29.96 5.86 -5.32
CA HIS A 26 29.09 5.31 -6.37
C HIS A 26 28.61 3.88 -6.08
N TYR A 27 29.30 3.14 -5.22
CA TYR A 27 28.82 1.84 -4.75
C TYR A 27 27.48 1.96 -4.01
N LEU A 28 27.30 2.99 -3.18
CA LEU A 28 26.04 3.24 -2.46
C LEU A 28 24.89 3.54 -3.41
N LEU A 29 25.16 4.24 -4.52
CA LEU A 29 24.15 4.49 -5.56
C LEU A 29 23.76 3.21 -6.29
N THR A 30 24.71 2.31 -6.51
CA THR A 30 24.46 0.99 -7.11
C THR A 30 23.61 0.13 -6.18
N GLU A 31 23.93 0.13 -4.89
CA GLU A 31 23.18 -0.61 -3.86
C GLU A 31 21.76 -0.06 -3.72
N LEU A 32 21.60 1.27 -3.64
CA LEU A 32 20.30 1.93 -3.58
C LEU A 32 19.45 1.63 -4.83
N LYS A 33 20.05 1.61 -6.02
CA LYS A 33 19.36 1.19 -7.25
C LYS A 33 18.87 -0.25 -7.14
N SER A 34 19.72 -1.17 -6.67
CA SER A 34 19.36 -2.58 -6.48
C SER A 34 18.18 -2.74 -5.53
N GLU A 35 18.22 -2.08 -4.37
CA GLU A 35 17.12 -2.09 -3.39
C GLU A 35 15.81 -1.53 -3.98
N ILE A 36 15.88 -0.45 -4.77
CA ILE A 36 14.70 0.12 -5.43
C ILE A 36 14.11 -0.86 -6.45
N GLU A 37 14.94 -1.52 -7.27
CA GLU A 37 14.45 -2.54 -8.21
C GLU A 37 13.83 -3.74 -7.47
N GLN A 38 14.42 -4.16 -6.36
CA GLN A 38 13.86 -5.21 -5.51
C GLN A 38 12.50 -4.79 -4.91
N LEU A 39 12.37 -3.57 -4.41
CA LEU A 39 11.09 -3.05 -3.92
C LEU A 39 10.02 -2.98 -5.02
N VAL A 40 10.39 -2.60 -6.25
CA VAL A 40 9.47 -2.56 -7.40
C VAL A 40 9.04 -3.96 -7.83
N THR A 41 9.90 -4.98 -7.68
CA THR A 41 9.55 -6.37 -8.04
C THR A 41 8.77 -7.11 -6.96
N VAL A 42 8.94 -6.73 -5.70
CA VAL A 42 8.24 -7.34 -4.55
C VAL A 42 6.85 -6.73 -4.32
N LEU A 43 6.66 -5.47 -4.69
CA LEU A 43 5.37 -4.80 -4.52
C LEU A 43 4.48 -5.03 -5.75
N PRO A 44 3.28 -5.61 -5.61
CA PRO A 44 2.34 -5.70 -6.73
C PRO A 44 2.00 -4.29 -7.23
N ASP A 45 1.89 -4.13 -8.56
CA ASP A 45 1.61 -2.85 -9.27
C ASP A 45 0.43 -2.06 -8.68
N THR A 46 -0.49 -2.73 -7.98
CA THR A 46 -1.63 -2.13 -7.28
C THR A 46 -1.25 -1.24 -6.10
N LEU A 47 -0.05 -1.40 -5.51
CA LEU A 47 0.42 -0.60 -4.37
C LEU A 47 1.09 0.72 -4.78
N LEU A 48 1.48 0.84 -6.05
CA LEU A 48 2.24 1.97 -6.59
C LEU A 48 1.36 3.03 -7.28
N SER A 49 0.08 2.73 -7.46
CA SER A 49 -0.92 3.73 -7.83
C SER A 49 -1.30 4.53 -6.57
N GLY A 50 -1.35 5.85 -6.65
CA GLY A 50 -1.59 6.75 -5.51
C GLY A 50 -2.90 6.49 -4.74
N GLU A 51 -3.77 5.62 -5.25
CA GLU A 51 -4.96 5.10 -4.56
C GLU A 51 -4.63 4.21 -3.35
N TYR A 52 -3.48 3.52 -3.31
CA TYR A 52 -3.09 2.74 -2.13
C TYR A 52 -2.62 3.61 -0.95
N LEU A 53 -2.20 4.85 -1.23
CA LEU A 53 -1.93 5.86 -0.20
C LEU A 53 -3.19 6.63 0.22
N ALA A 54 -4.30 6.48 -0.51
CA ALA A 54 -5.55 7.13 -0.15
C ALA A 54 -6.05 6.57 1.19
N LYS A 55 -6.53 7.49 2.03
CA LYS A 55 -7.25 7.14 3.25
C LYS A 55 -8.40 6.21 2.85
N PRO A 56 -8.54 5.03 3.47
CA PRO A 56 -9.63 4.14 3.13
C PRO A 56 -10.97 4.82 3.42
N GLU A 57 -11.96 4.54 2.58
CA GLU A 57 -13.31 5.07 2.69
C GLU A 57 -14.20 4.05 3.40
N PHE A 58 -15.11 4.54 4.24
CA PHE A 58 -16.05 3.68 4.93
C PHE A 58 -17.17 3.25 3.98
N ASP A 59 -17.28 1.95 3.76
CA ASP A 59 -18.31 1.33 2.94
C ASP A 59 -19.46 0.85 3.83
N ALA A 60 -20.53 1.65 3.91
CA ALA A 60 -21.71 1.34 4.70
C ALA A 60 -22.34 -0.05 4.39
N PRO A 61 -22.45 -0.48 3.11
CA PRO A 61 -22.99 -1.80 2.76
C PRO A 61 -22.23 -2.99 3.35
N SER A 62 -20.91 -2.88 3.53
CA SER A 62 -20.10 -3.91 4.17
C SER A 62 -19.83 -3.65 5.67
N GLY A 63 -20.01 -2.41 6.12
CA GLY A 63 -19.61 -1.94 7.45
C GLY A 63 -18.09 -1.88 7.63
N CYS A 64 -17.31 -1.93 6.55
CA CYS A 64 -15.85 -1.99 6.56
C CYS A 64 -15.25 -0.81 5.82
N TYR A 65 -13.96 -0.62 5.98
CA TYR A 65 -13.18 0.30 5.14
C TYR A 65 -12.78 -0.36 3.82
N ARG A 66 -12.69 0.38 2.73
CA ARG A 66 -12.11 -0.08 1.45
C ARG A 66 -11.23 1.00 0.84
N ARG A 67 -10.27 0.61 0.01
CA ARG A 67 -9.43 1.55 -0.74
C ARG A 67 -9.83 1.53 -2.22
N GLY A 68 -10.20 2.69 -2.77
CA GLY A 68 -10.57 2.80 -4.19
C GLY A 68 -11.54 1.70 -4.63
N GLN A 69 -11.24 1.03 -5.74
CA GLN A 69 -12.01 -0.09 -6.27
C GLN A 69 -11.53 -1.47 -5.79
N GLU A 70 -10.77 -1.57 -4.71
CA GLU A 70 -10.32 -2.86 -4.18
C GLU A 70 -11.49 -3.74 -3.73
N SER A 71 -11.36 -5.04 -3.95
CA SER A 71 -12.28 -6.06 -3.42
C SER A 71 -12.02 -6.41 -1.95
N VAL A 72 -10.97 -5.82 -1.35
CA VAL A 72 -10.53 -6.05 0.02
C VAL A 72 -11.23 -5.07 0.95
N PHE A 73 -11.74 -5.61 2.06
CA PHE A 73 -12.42 -4.84 3.11
C PHE A 73 -11.62 -4.88 4.40
N TYR A 74 -11.36 -3.72 4.99
CA TYR A 74 -10.53 -3.52 6.16
C TYR A 74 -11.36 -3.26 7.43
N CYS A 75 -10.84 -3.71 8.58
CA CYS A 75 -11.54 -3.61 9.85
C CYS A 75 -11.61 -2.15 10.37
N PRO A 76 -12.82 -1.62 10.66
CA PRO A 76 -12.96 -0.26 11.18
C PRO A 76 -12.33 -0.10 12.57
N ARG A 77 -12.51 -1.08 13.45
CA ARG A 77 -11.96 -1.02 14.81
C ARG A 77 -10.44 -0.95 14.83
N CYS A 78 -9.76 -1.75 14.00
CA CYS A 78 -8.29 -1.72 13.91
C CYS A 78 -7.81 -0.39 13.30
N TYR A 79 -8.49 0.08 12.26
CA TYR A 79 -8.12 1.32 11.59
C TYR A 79 -8.32 2.55 12.48
N GLU A 80 -9.43 2.65 13.21
CA GLU A 80 -9.71 3.81 14.07
C GLU A 80 -8.80 3.87 15.31
N THR A 81 -8.36 2.71 15.82
CA THR A 81 -7.55 2.66 17.05
C THR A 81 -6.05 2.70 16.81
N GLN A 82 -5.59 2.05 15.74
CA GLN A 82 -4.16 1.83 15.48
C GLN A 82 -3.74 2.30 14.09
N GLN A 83 -4.68 2.78 13.26
CA GLN A 83 -4.47 3.04 11.83
C GLN A 83 -4.05 1.79 11.04
N ASP A 84 -4.29 0.60 11.60
CA ASP A 84 -3.96 -0.68 11.00
C ASP A 84 -5.02 -1.14 9.99
N LEU A 85 -4.55 -1.55 8.81
CA LEU A 85 -5.37 -2.04 7.72
C LEU A 85 -5.43 -3.56 7.73
N ILE A 86 -6.30 -4.09 8.58
CA ILE A 86 -6.49 -5.53 8.72
C ILE A 86 -7.61 -6.01 7.81
N ALA A 87 -7.28 -6.85 6.83
CA ALA A 87 -8.25 -7.46 5.94
C ALA A 87 -9.26 -8.33 6.71
N THR A 88 -10.54 -8.13 6.44
CA THR A 88 -11.65 -8.83 7.09
C THR A 88 -12.03 -10.08 6.31
N GLN A 89 -12.39 -11.13 7.03
CA GLN A 89 -12.91 -12.35 6.45
C GLN A 89 -14.43 -12.31 6.38
N ARG A 90 -15.00 -12.59 5.21
CA ARG A 90 -16.45 -12.69 5.04
C ARG A 90 -16.94 -14.03 5.57
N ILE A 91 -17.90 -14.00 6.50
CA ILE A 91 -18.57 -15.19 7.01
C ILE A 91 -19.88 -15.43 6.25
N ASN A 92 -20.65 -14.37 6.01
CA ASN A 92 -21.87 -14.42 5.19
C ASN A 92 -22.18 -13.04 4.57
N SER A 93 -23.37 -12.86 4.00
CA SER A 93 -23.78 -11.61 3.36
C SER A 93 -23.98 -10.44 4.33
N ARG A 94 -24.14 -10.71 5.64
CA ARG A 94 -24.45 -9.72 6.68
C ARG A 94 -23.38 -9.63 7.76
N LEU A 95 -22.30 -10.40 7.63
CA LEU A 95 -21.28 -10.53 8.67
C LEU A 95 -19.89 -10.75 8.08
N ARG A 96 -18.96 -9.92 8.53
CA ARG A 96 -17.51 -10.11 8.39
C ARG A 96 -16.87 -10.14 9.76
N VAL A 97 -15.70 -10.74 9.86
CA VAL A 97 -14.92 -10.80 11.10
C VAL A 97 -13.50 -10.30 10.83
N CYS A 98 -12.97 -9.52 11.77
CA CYS A 98 -11.55 -9.19 11.78
C CYS A 98 -10.74 -10.33 12.39
N PRO A 99 -9.73 -10.90 11.69
CA PRO A 99 -8.92 -11.99 12.25
C PRO A 99 -8.05 -11.55 13.43
N GLN A 100 -7.66 -10.26 13.49
CA GLN A 100 -6.78 -9.73 14.54
C GLN A 100 -7.54 -9.39 15.83
N CYS A 101 -8.55 -8.52 15.75
CA CYS A 101 -9.28 -8.08 16.94
C CYS A 101 -10.58 -8.86 17.20
N ARG A 102 -10.90 -9.86 16.37
CA ARG A 102 -12.12 -10.69 16.42
C ARG A 102 -13.42 -9.89 16.43
N ALA A 103 -13.38 -8.64 15.98
CA ALA A 103 -14.57 -7.81 15.88
C ALA A 103 -15.54 -8.39 14.84
N SER A 104 -16.80 -8.53 15.24
CA SER A 104 -17.91 -8.84 14.35
C SER A 104 -18.37 -7.56 13.68
N ILE A 105 -18.30 -7.51 12.36
CA ILE A 105 -18.57 -6.32 11.55
C ILE A 105 -19.83 -6.58 10.73
N LYS A 106 -20.81 -5.68 10.86
CA LYS A 106 -22.11 -5.75 10.19
C LYS A 106 -22.29 -4.51 9.30
N PRO A 107 -23.07 -4.60 8.22
CA PRO A 107 -23.46 -3.44 7.42
C PRO A 107 -23.99 -2.32 8.31
N ALA A 108 -23.55 -1.09 8.05
CA ALA A 108 -24.15 0.09 8.66
C ALA A 108 -25.55 0.27 8.05
N LYS A 109 -26.54 0.52 8.91
CA LYS A 109 -27.92 0.79 8.49
C LYS A 109 -28.05 2.17 7.88
#